data_AF-A0A1V6IZ87-F1
#
_entry.id   AF-A0A1V6IZ87-F1
#
_cell.length_a   1.000
_cell.length_b   1.000
_cell.length_c   1.000
_cell.angle_alpha   90.00
_cell.angle_beta   90.00
_cell.angle_gamma   90.00
#
_symmetry.space_group_name_H-M   'P 1'
#
loop_
_entity.id
_entity.type
_entity.pdbx_description
1 polymer ?
#
loop_
_entity_poly.entity_id
_entity_poly.type
_entity_poly.pdbx_seq_one_letter_code
_entity_poly.pdbx_strand_id
1 'polypeptide(L)'
;MAAAEFAEDKGLPPEELRLAFRCQQWGTLPCSGGLLDQPAGLVERMTIAVNVYNAMKAWQQSAARNAKDFVKNNPDTWKIVKMVLDMRADNG
;
A
#
# COMPACT_ATOMS: atom_id res chain seq x y z
N MET A 1 -10.83 2.83 -1.78
CA MET A 1 -9.36 2.75 -1.72
C MET A 1 -8.97 1.76 -0.64
N ALA A 2 -9.18 0.48 -0.91
CA ALA A 2 -9.21 -0.51 0.16
C ALA A 2 -7.87 -0.66 0.91
N ALA A 3 -6.71 -0.42 0.26
CA ALA A 3 -5.40 -0.60 0.88
C ALA A 3 -5.08 0.49 1.92
N ALA A 4 -5.47 1.73 1.62
CA ALA A 4 -5.32 2.87 2.53
C ALA A 4 -6.32 2.81 3.68
N GLU A 5 -7.51 2.28 3.41
CA GLU A 5 -8.58 1.99 4.37
C GLU A 5 -8.12 0.93 5.39
N PHE A 6 -7.58 -0.19 4.94
CA PHE A 6 -6.99 -1.21 5.81
C PHE A 6 -5.77 -0.72 6.61
N ALA A 7 -4.98 0.20 6.05
CA ALA A 7 -3.87 0.81 6.78
C ALA A 7 -4.34 1.66 7.97
N GLU A 8 -5.54 2.24 7.92
CA GLU A 8 -6.14 3.05 8.99
C GLU A 8 -7.05 2.22 9.91
N ASP A 9 -6.98 0.89 9.86
CA ASP A 9 -7.86 -0.05 10.59
C ASP A 9 -9.36 0.09 10.21
N LYS A 10 -9.64 0.68 9.04
CA LYS A 10 -11.00 0.93 8.55
C LYS A 10 -11.21 0.23 7.22
N GLY A 11 -11.69 -1.00 7.21
CA GLY A 11 -12.17 -1.68 5.99
C GLY A 11 -11.45 -2.99 5.67
N LEU A 12 -11.98 -3.72 4.68
CA LEU A 12 -11.43 -4.99 4.23
C LEU A 12 -10.15 -4.76 3.40
N PRO A 13 -9.08 -5.54 3.63
CA PRO A 13 -7.88 -5.46 2.81
C PRO A 13 -8.22 -5.84 1.36
N PRO A 14 -7.73 -5.09 0.35
CA PRO A 14 -7.93 -5.48 -1.04
C PRO A 14 -7.30 -6.84 -1.29
N GLU A 15 -7.91 -7.61 -2.19
CA GLU A 15 -7.46 -8.96 -2.48
C GLU A 15 -5.99 -8.99 -2.87
N GLU A 16 -5.52 -7.99 -3.62
CA GLU A 16 -4.13 -7.84 -4.05
C GLU A 16 -3.17 -7.62 -2.87
N LEU A 17 -3.57 -6.85 -1.85
CA LEU A 17 -2.76 -6.64 -0.65
C LEU A 17 -2.68 -7.93 0.19
N ARG A 18 -3.81 -8.62 0.33
CA ARG A 18 -3.87 -9.89 1.07
C ARG A 18 -3.04 -10.97 0.37
N LEU A 19 -3.09 -11.02 -0.96
CA LEU A 19 -2.26 -11.89 -1.77
C LEU A 19 -0.78 -11.56 -1.59
N ALA A 20 -0.43 -10.27 -1.59
CA ALA A 20 0.95 -9.81 -1.43
C ALA A 20 1.54 -10.18 -0.07
N PHE A 21 0.78 -10.02 1.02
CA PHE A 21 1.23 -10.44 2.34
C PHE A 21 1.43 -11.96 2.44
N ARG A 22 0.53 -12.75 1.87
CA ARG A 22 0.68 -14.20 1.80
C ARG A 22 1.95 -14.59 1.02
N CYS A 23 2.21 -13.93 -0.11
CA CYS A 23 3.40 -14.17 -0.91
C CYS A 23 4.68 -13.79 -0.15
N GLN A 24 4.70 -12.66 0.56
CA GLN A 24 5.83 -12.26 1.41
C GLN A 24 6.06 -13.21 2.58
N GLN A 25 4.99 -13.70 3.21
CA GLN A 25 5.07 -14.56 4.39
C GLN A 25 5.56 -15.98 4.05
N TRP A 26 5.14 -16.53 2.91
CA TRP A 26 5.50 -17.89 2.49
C TRP A 26 6.64 -17.95 1.47
N GLY A 27 7.07 -16.81 0.93
CA GLY A 27 8.09 -16.75 -0.12
C GLY A 27 7.63 -17.36 -1.45
N THR A 28 6.31 -17.41 -1.68
CA THR A 28 5.72 -18.02 -2.88
C THR A 28 5.06 -16.97 -3.74
N LEU A 29 4.95 -17.25 -5.04
CA LEU A 29 4.10 -16.48 -5.94
C LEU A 29 2.64 -16.94 -5.83
N PRO A 30 1.66 -16.11 -6.24
CA PRO A 30 0.24 -16.45 -6.11
C PRO A 30 -0.22 -17.55 -7.07
N CYS A 31 0.37 -17.63 -8.26
CA CYS A 31 0.21 -18.77 -9.17
C CYS A 31 1.47 -19.65 -9.12
N SER A 32 1.30 -20.97 -9.14
CA SER A 32 2.38 -21.94 -9.31
C SER A 32 3.07 -21.73 -10.66
N GLY A 33 4.35 -21.35 -10.64
CA GLY A 33 5.10 -21.00 -11.84
C GLY A 33 6.16 -19.93 -11.54
N GLY A 34 6.78 -19.40 -12.59
CA GLY A 34 7.70 -18.27 -12.51
C GLY A 34 7.00 -16.92 -12.48
N LEU A 35 7.79 -15.85 -12.50
CA LEU A 35 7.29 -14.47 -12.52
C LEU A 35 6.42 -14.16 -13.75
N LEU A 36 6.71 -14.81 -14.89
CA LEU A 36 5.98 -14.62 -16.16
C LEU A 36 4.66 -15.40 -16.22
N ASP A 37 4.47 -16.37 -15.33
CA ASP A 37 3.21 -17.12 -15.21
C ASP A 37 2.16 -16.36 -14.38
N GLN A 38 2.57 -15.22 -13.80
CA GLN A 38 1.64 -14.38 -13.06
C GLN A 38 0.75 -13.61 -14.03
N PRO A 39 -0.54 -13.42 -13.71
CA PRO A 39 -1.43 -12.60 -14.51
C PRO A 39 -0.82 -11.22 -14.75
N ALA A 40 -0.88 -10.75 -16.00
CA ALA A 40 -0.26 -9.49 -16.40
C ALA A 40 -0.71 -8.34 -15.48
N GLY A 41 0.26 -7.62 -14.93
CA GLY A 41 0.02 -6.52 -14.00
C GLY A 41 -0.50 -6.93 -12.61
N LEU A 42 -0.59 -8.22 -12.26
CA LEU A 42 -0.95 -8.64 -10.89
C LEU A 42 0.17 -8.31 -9.91
N VAL A 43 1.41 -8.67 -10.25
CA VAL A 43 2.59 -8.36 -9.42
C VAL A 43 2.77 -6.85 -9.25
N GLU A 44 2.53 -6.09 -10.31
CA GLU A 44 2.58 -4.63 -10.28
C GLU A 44 1.49 -4.05 -9.36
N ARG A 45 0.25 -4.53 -9.47
CA ARG A 45 -0.86 -4.16 -8.58
C ARG A 45 -0.60 -4.52 -7.11
N MET A 46 -0.03 -5.70 -6.85
CA MET A 46 0.39 -6.13 -5.52
C MET A 46 1.47 -5.20 -4.95
N THR A 47 2.49 -4.87 -5.75
CA THR A 47 3.55 -3.92 -5.36
C THR A 47 2.97 -2.55 -5.04
N ILE A 48 2.07 -2.03 -5.89
CA ILE A 48 1.39 -0.75 -5.65
C ILE A 48 0.59 -0.81 -4.35
N ALA A 49 -0.20 -1.87 -4.12
CA ALA A 49 -1.00 -2.03 -2.91
C ALA A 49 -0.13 -2.05 -1.64
N VAL A 50 0.97 -2.80 -1.66
CA VAL A 50 1.91 -2.89 -0.53
C VAL A 50 2.60 -1.54 -0.27
N ASN A 51 3.01 -0.84 -1.33
CA ASN A 51 3.64 0.48 -1.20
C ASN A 51 2.67 1.50 -0.59
N VAL A 52 1.40 1.50 -1.03
CA VAL A 52 0.35 2.36 -0.44
C VAL A 52 0.11 2.02 1.02
N TYR A 53 -0.01 0.72 1.36
CA TYR A 53 -0.20 0.30 2.76
C TYR A 53 0.97 0.72 3.65
N ASN A 54 2.21 0.47 3.22
CA ASN A 54 3.40 0.84 3.98
C ASN A 54 3.51 2.36 4.15
N ALA A 55 3.22 3.13 3.10
CA ALA A 55 3.24 4.58 3.15
C ALA A 55 2.18 5.15 4.12
N MET A 56 0.95 4.64 4.05
CA MET A 56 -0.13 5.06 4.94
C MET A 56 0.13 4.65 6.40
N LYS A 57 0.66 3.45 6.64
CA LYS A 57 1.02 2.98 7.98
C LYS A 57 2.17 3.79 8.58
N ALA A 58 3.20 4.08 7.79
CA ALA A 58 4.32 4.94 8.20
C ALA A 58 3.84 6.37 8.50
N TRP A 59 2.90 6.88 7.72
CA TRP A 59 2.23 8.16 7.98
C TRP A 59 1.44 8.11 9.28
N GLN A 60 0.58 7.12 9.52
CA GLN A 60 -0.22 7.03 10.74
C GLN A 60 0.66 6.95 12.01
N GLN A 61 1.74 6.16 11.95
CA GLN A 61 2.71 6.05 13.04
C GLN A 61 3.51 7.35 13.28
N SER A 62 3.82 8.10 12.22
CA SER A 62 4.66 9.31 12.29
C SER A 62 3.86 10.60 12.51
N ALA A 63 2.66 10.71 11.94
CA ALA A 63 1.75 11.84 12.08
C ALA A 63 1.31 12.04 13.54
N ALA A 64 1.24 10.95 14.31
CA ALA A 64 1.02 11.00 15.76
C ALA A 64 2.15 11.69 16.54
N ARG A 65 3.35 11.83 15.95
CA ARG A 65 4.52 12.43 16.60
C ARG A 65 4.95 13.75 15.98
N ASN A 66 5.15 13.81 14.66
CA ASN A 66 5.54 15.03 13.93
C ASN A 66 5.36 14.88 12.41
N ALA A 67 4.23 15.36 11.89
CA ALA A 67 3.93 15.35 10.46
C ALA A 67 4.98 16.11 9.60
N LYS A 68 5.48 17.26 10.07
CA LYS A 68 6.44 18.09 9.30
C LYS A 68 7.78 17.40 9.10
N ASP A 69 8.29 16.72 10.13
CA ASP A 69 9.54 15.96 10.04
C ASP A 69 9.40 14.75 9.14
N PHE A 70 8.22 14.10 9.15
CA PHE A 70 7.95 12.98 8.26
C PHE A 70 8.01 13.41 6.79
N VAL A 71 7.36 14.52 6.42
CA VAL A 71 7.39 15.05 5.05
C VAL A 71 8.79 15.41 4.61
N LYS A 72 9.60 16.00 5.50
CA LYS A 72 10.98 16.39 5.21
C LYS A 72 11.90 15.19 5.02
N ASN A 73 11.73 14.15 5.84
CA ASN A 73 12.60 12.97 5.82
C ASN A 73 12.15 11.88 4.84
N ASN A 74 10.87 11.88 4.44
CA ASN A 74 10.29 10.85 3.57
C ASN A 74 9.46 11.49 2.43
N PRO A 75 10.10 12.26 1.52
CA PRO A 75 9.39 12.99 0.47
C PRO A 75 8.67 12.06 -0.51
N ASP A 76 9.24 10.91 -0.86
CA ASP A 76 8.61 9.97 -1.80
C ASP A 76 7.43 9.22 -1.18
N THR A 77 7.55 8.81 0.09
CA THR A 77 6.44 8.22 0.85
C THR A 77 5.29 9.22 1.00
N TRP A 78 5.62 10.49 1.24
CA TRP A 78 4.62 11.56 1.33
C TRP A 78 3.86 11.78 0.01
N LYS A 79 4.51 11.66 -1.16
CA LYS A 79 3.81 11.75 -2.45
C LYS A 79 2.70 10.70 -2.58
N ILE A 80 2.97 9.47 -2.14
CA ILE A 80 2.00 8.37 -2.17
C ILE A 80 0.83 8.66 -1.23
N VAL A 81 1.13 9.09 0.01
CA VAL A 81 0.12 9.46 1.00
C VAL A 81 -0.74 10.63 0.49
N LYS A 82 -0.11 11.67 -0.06
CA LYS A 82 -0.80 12.82 -0.62
C LYS A 82 -1.70 12.42 -1.80
N MET A 83 -1.20 11.61 -2.72
CA MET A 83 -1.98 11.10 -3.86
C MET A 83 -3.23 10.35 -3.40
N VAL A 84 -3.11 9.52 -2.36
CA VAL A 84 -4.23 8.81 -1.74
C VAL A 84 -5.22 9.78 -1.09
N LEU A 85 -4.74 10.80 -0.37
CA LEU A 85 -5.60 11.81 0.24
C LEU A 85 -6.34 12.66 -0.80
N ASP A 86 -5.63 13.13 -1.83
CA ASP A 86 -6.20 13.94 -2.92
C ASP A 86 -7.26 13.14 -3.70
N MET A 87 -6.98 11.88 -4.05
CA MET A 87 -7.97 11.02 -4.69
C MET A 87 -9.17 10.68 -3.78
N ARG A 88 -9.07 10.75 -2.44
CA ARG A 88 -10.22 10.61 -1.53
C ARG A 88 -11.07 11.88 -1.52
N ALA A 89 -10.43 13.04 -1.58
CA ALA A 89 -11.11 14.32 -1.64
C ALA A 89 -11.85 14.53 -2.97
N ASP A 90 -11.35 13.97 -4.07
CA ASP A 90 -11.97 14.05 -5.40
C ASP A 90 -13.11 13.03 -5.62
N ASN A 91 -13.17 11.97 -4.80
CA ASN A 91 -14.23 10.96 -4.82
C ASN A 91 -15.30 11.17 -3.72
N GLY A 92 -15.30 12.32 -3.05
CA GLY A 92 -16.27 12.71 -2.03
C GLY A 92 -17.15 13.87 -2.50
#